data_AF-A0A817J6F4-F1
#
_entry.id   AF-A0A817J6F4-F1
#
_cell.length_a   1.000
_cell.length_b   1.000
_cell.length_c   1.000
_cell.angle_alpha   90.00
_cell.angle_beta   90.00
_cell.angle_gamma   90.00
#
_symmetry.space_group_name_H-M   'P 1'
#
loop_
_entity.id
_entity.type
_entity.pdbx_description
1 polymer ?
#
loop_
_entity_poly.entity_id
_entity_poly.type
_entity_poly.pdbx_seq_one_letter_code
_entity_poly.pdbx_strand_id
1 'polypeptide(L)'
;MKSFSINRQLITSTMTSNKASEEIAATEGAFVYHGGKHGHPYSSQQCTTNVIKTIFSSCSAIAKSMSCGRIKCAFIAVNVLAPYLTRKVLTEVKEASFYSTMFDASNKENTKFFPVFEQYFSKFGVKKVVIRIIDLIDNADKSATNIFENLMTAIKKSGLPLEGLTSIGTDNTNVNMDNTHSVYTLFLNQIENLFKG
;
A
#
# COMPACT_ATOMS: atom_id res chain seq x y z
N MET A 1 19.37 14.09 15.48
CA MET A 1 19.03 14.23 14.04
C MET A 1 18.70 15.69 13.76
N LYS A 2 19.36 16.32 12.78
CA LYS A 2 19.09 17.72 12.41
C LYS A 2 17.70 17.82 11.77
N SER A 3 16.83 18.67 12.31
CA SER A 3 15.51 18.94 11.76
C SER A 3 15.62 19.71 10.44
N PHE A 4 15.19 19.11 9.35
CA PHE A 4 14.93 19.84 8.11
C PHE A 4 13.54 20.45 8.19
N SER A 5 13.48 21.77 8.38
CA SER A 5 12.23 22.53 8.27
C SER A 5 11.99 22.80 6.79
N ILE A 6 11.00 22.14 6.18
CA ILE A 6 10.59 22.41 4.81
C ILE A 6 9.64 23.61 4.86
N ASN A 7 10.12 24.74 4.36
CA ASN A 7 9.34 25.96 4.20
C ASN A 7 8.24 25.71 3.15
N ARG A 8 7.01 25.47 3.63
CA ARG A 8 5.85 25.15 2.79
C ARG A 8 5.21 26.44 2.28
N GLN A 9 5.90 27.16 1.40
CA GLN A 9 5.23 28.20 0.61
C GLN A 9 4.21 27.52 -0.32
N LEU A 10 2.93 27.82 -0.13
CA LEU A 10 1.87 27.46 -1.08
C LEU A 10 2.20 28.12 -2.42
N ILE A 11 2.70 27.34 -3.37
CA ILE A 11 2.69 27.72 -4.78
C ILE A 11 1.23 27.61 -5.24
N THR A 12 0.48 28.70 -5.07
CA THR A 12 -0.86 28.90 -5.63
C THR A 12 -0.73 29.47 -7.05
N SER A 13 -0.03 28.74 -7.92
CA SER A 13 -0.24 28.87 -9.36
C SER A 13 -0.92 27.60 -9.82
N THR A 14 -2.19 27.71 -10.21
CA THR A 14 -2.84 26.71 -11.04
C THR A 14 -2.03 26.58 -12.33
N MET A 15 -1.09 25.64 -12.35
CA MET A 15 -0.42 25.19 -13.55
C MET A 15 -1.52 24.63 -14.46
N THR A 16 -1.97 25.39 -15.44
CA THR A 16 -2.77 24.85 -16.54
C THR A 16 -1.89 23.84 -17.27
N SER A 17 -2.11 22.56 -17.01
CA SER A 17 -1.47 21.46 -17.71
C SER A 17 -1.87 21.53 -19.18
N ASN A 18 -0.88 21.57 -20.08
CA ASN A 18 -1.15 21.38 -21.50
C ASN A 18 -1.34 19.88 -21.77
N LYS A 19 -2.28 19.50 -22.64
CA LYS A 19 -2.62 18.12 -22.99
C LYS A 19 -1.41 17.21 -23.21
N ALA A 20 -0.38 17.68 -23.92
CA ALA A 20 0.83 16.89 -24.18
C ALA A 20 1.58 16.51 -22.88
N SER A 21 1.59 17.39 -21.88
CA SER A 21 2.22 17.11 -20.58
C SER A 21 1.43 16.07 -19.77
N GLU A 22 0.10 16.07 -19.89
CA GLU A 22 -0.77 15.07 -19.25
C GLU A 22 -0.59 13.68 -19.89
N GLU A 23 -0.49 13.63 -21.22
CA GLU A 23 -0.26 12.39 -21.97
C GLU A 23 1.10 11.77 -21.62
N ILE A 24 2.15 12.57 -21.45
CA ILE A 24 3.46 12.10 -20.98
C ILE A 24 3.34 11.56 -19.55
N ALA A 25 2.70 12.30 -18.65
CA ALA A 25 2.52 11.87 -17.26
C ALA A 25 1.70 10.57 -17.16
N ALA A 26 0.64 10.43 -17.96
CA ALA A 26 -0.17 9.22 -18.04
C ALA A 26 0.65 8.03 -18.57
N THR A 27 1.48 8.25 -19.60
CA THR A 27 2.36 7.23 -20.17
C THR A 27 3.38 6.74 -19.13
N GLU A 28 4.02 7.66 -18.41
CA GLU A 28 4.96 7.31 -17.34
C GLU A 28 4.26 6.61 -16.17
N GLY A 29 3.06 7.05 -15.80
CA GLY A 29 2.23 6.40 -14.80
C GLY A 29 1.89 4.95 -15.18
N ALA A 30 1.48 4.72 -16.43
CA ALA A 30 1.18 3.40 -16.97
C ALA A 30 2.43 2.51 -17.01
N PHE A 31 3.57 3.09 -17.41
CA PHE A 31 4.87 2.41 -17.43
C PHE A 31 5.29 1.93 -16.04
N VAL A 32 5.20 2.80 -15.03
CA VAL A 32 5.52 2.45 -13.63
C VAL A 32 4.53 1.43 -13.06
N TYR A 33 3.24 1.56 -13.38
CA TYR A 33 2.22 0.59 -12.97
C TYR A 33 2.51 -0.80 -13.55
N HIS A 34 2.82 -0.89 -14.84
CA HIS A 34 3.20 -2.15 -15.49
C HIS A 34 4.45 -2.73 -14.84
N GLY A 35 5.47 -1.91 -14.60
CA GLY A 35 6.68 -2.33 -13.91
C GLY A 35 6.40 -2.93 -12.53
N GLY A 36 5.58 -2.26 -11.71
CA GLY A 36 5.15 -2.76 -10.40
C GLY A 36 4.36 -4.07 -10.49
N LYS A 37 3.43 -4.16 -11.45
CA LYS A 37 2.60 -5.36 -11.68
C LYS A 37 3.42 -6.60 -12.03
N HIS A 38 4.51 -6.44 -12.77
CA HIS A 38 5.39 -7.53 -13.20
C HIS A 38 6.66 -7.68 -12.35
N GLY A 39 6.78 -6.94 -11.24
CA GLY A 39 7.93 -7.05 -10.33
C GLY A 39 9.25 -6.52 -10.92
N HIS A 40 9.19 -5.62 -11.90
CA HIS A 40 10.39 -5.03 -12.50
C HIS A 40 11.02 -3.99 -11.58
N PRO A 41 12.34 -4.11 -11.27
CA PRO A 41 13.01 -3.14 -10.43
C PRO A 41 13.11 -1.78 -11.13
N TYR A 42 13.07 -0.68 -10.37
CA TYR A 42 13.14 0.68 -10.93
C TYR A 42 14.42 0.95 -11.74
N SER A 43 15.50 0.21 -11.48
CA SER A 43 16.73 0.26 -12.27
C SER A 43 16.52 -0.26 -13.71
N SER A 44 15.77 -1.36 -13.87
CA SER A 44 15.43 -1.88 -15.20
C SER A 44 14.54 -0.89 -15.97
N GLN A 45 13.58 -0.29 -15.28
CA GLN A 45 12.64 0.68 -15.86
C GLN A 45 13.35 1.94 -16.40
N GLN A 46 14.44 2.38 -15.74
CA GLN A 46 15.27 3.47 -16.25
C GLN A 46 15.92 3.11 -17.60
N CYS A 47 16.49 1.90 -17.72
CA CYS A 47 17.09 1.46 -18.99
C CYS A 47 16.01 1.32 -20.08
N THR A 48 14.85 0.73 -19.74
CA THR A 48 13.72 0.57 -20.66
C THR A 48 13.20 1.92 -21.19
N THR A 49 13.18 2.97 -20.37
CA THR A 49 12.81 4.32 -20.82
C THR A 49 13.72 4.82 -21.94
N ASN A 50 15.03 4.56 -21.86
CA ASN A 50 15.98 4.94 -22.91
C ASN A 50 15.76 4.11 -24.18
N VAL A 51 15.48 2.81 -24.04
CA VAL A 51 15.17 1.94 -25.18
C VAL A 51 13.90 2.39 -25.90
N ILE A 52 12.84 2.72 -25.15
CA ILE A 52 11.57 3.25 -25.69
C ILE A 52 11.82 4.52 -26.51
N LYS A 53 12.63 5.46 -25.98
CA LYS A 53 13.01 6.67 -26.74
C LYS A 53 13.68 6.33 -28.06
N THR A 54 14.64 5.42 -28.05
CA THR A 54 15.40 5.06 -29.25
C THR A 54 14.51 4.41 -30.29
N ILE A 55 13.71 3.40 -29.90
CA ILE A 55 12.84 2.64 -30.80
C ILE A 55 11.77 3.53 -31.44
N PHE A 56 11.18 4.44 -30.67
CA PHE A 56 10.05 5.26 -31.12
C PHE A 56 10.43 6.72 -31.44
N SER A 57 11.73 7.01 -31.55
CA SER A 57 12.27 8.38 -31.74
C SER A 57 11.72 9.10 -32.97
N SER A 58 11.39 8.35 -34.03
CA SER A 58 10.92 8.89 -35.31
C SER A 58 9.39 8.95 -35.45
N CYS A 59 8.63 8.26 -34.60
CA CYS A 59 7.18 8.10 -34.76
C CYS A 59 6.33 8.55 -33.56
N SER A 60 6.94 8.84 -32.39
CA SER A 60 6.20 9.30 -31.21
C SER A 60 6.89 10.43 -30.45
N ALA A 61 6.27 11.60 -30.47
CA ALA A 61 6.70 12.75 -29.67
C ALA A 61 6.59 12.50 -28.16
N ILE A 62 5.60 11.69 -27.73
CA ILE A 62 5.42 11.29 -26.33
C ILE A 62 6.58 10.40 -25.89
N ALA A 63 6.90 9.36 -26.67
CA ALA A 63 8.00 8.44 -26.34
C ALA A 63 9.35 9.17 -26.26
N LYS A 64 9.60 10.10 -27.21
CA LYS A 64 10.80 10.94 -27.22
C LYS A 64 10.89 11.83 -25.98
N SER A 65 9.76 12.34 -25.51
CA SER A 65 9.66 13.25 -24.36
C SER A 65 9.58 12.55 -23.00
N MET A 66 9.33 11.24 -22.97
CA MET A 66 9.24 10.46 -21.72
C MET A 66 10.54 10.62 -20.92
N SER A 67 10.51 10.75 -19.60
CA SER A 67 11.73 10.88 -18.79
C SER A 67 11.53 10.25 -17.42
N CYS A 68 11.39 8.92 -17.43
CA CYS A 68 11.09 8.13 -16.24
C CYS A 68 12.31 7.36 -15.73
N GLY A 69 13.26 8.09 -15.13
CA GLY A 69 14.40 7.49 -14.43
C GLY A 69 13.99 6.81 -13.11
N ARG A 70 14.93 6.10 -12.46
CA ARG A 70 14.72 5.35 -11.21
C ARG A 70 14.00 6.17 -10.13
N ILE A 71 14.45 7.40 -9.89
CA ILE A 71 13.90 8.29 -8.86
C ILE A 71 12.45 8.67 -9.18
N LYS A 72 12.17 8.98 -10.45
CA LYS A 72 10.81 9.33 -10.89
C LYS A 72 9.87 8.12 -10.81
N CYS A 73 10.35 6.93 -11.19
CA CYS A 73 9.59 5.69 -11.03
C CYS A 73 9.19 5.48 -9.56
N ALA A 74 10.14 5.59 -8.64
CA ALA A 74 9.87 5.47 -7.21
C ALA A 74 8.90 6.55 -6.72
N PHE A 75 9.05 7.79 -7.18
CA PHE A 75 8.16 8.89 -6.79
C PHE A 75 6.73 8.68 -7.28
N ILE A 76 6.54 8.23 -8.53
CA ILE A 76 5.23 7.88 -9.09
C ILE A 76 4.62 6.70 -8.33
N ALA A 77 5.40 5.65 -8.07
CA ALA A 77 4.93 4.48 -7.35
C ALA A 77 4.44 4.84 -5.93
N VAL A 78 5.25 5.59 -5.17
CA VAL A 78 4.97 5.90 -3.75
C VAL A 78 3.95 7.02 -3.58
N ASN A 79 3.99 8.07 -4.40
CA ASN A 79 3.16 9.26 -4.17
C ASN A 79 1.91 9.34 -5.05
N VAL A 80 1.84 8.55 -6.13
CA VAL A 80 0.68 8.55 -7.05
C VAL A 80 -0.03 7.21 -7.01
N LEU A 81 0.65 6.12 -7.36
CA LEU A 81 0.02 4.81 -7.51
C LEU A 81 -0.38 4.20 -6.18
N ALA A 82 0.52 4.15 -5.19
CA ALA A 82 0.22 3.53 -3.90
C ALA A 82 -0.99 4.19 -3.20
N PRO A 83 -1.08 5.52 -3.04
CA PRO A 83 -2.25 6.14 -2.42
C PRO A 83 -3.55 5.91 -3.19
N TYR A 84 -3.48 5.91 -4.53
CA TYR A 84 -4.64 5.64 -5.38
C TYR A 84 -5.13 4.19 -5.24
N LEU A 85 -4.21 3.23 -5.31
CA LEU A 85 -4.53 1.81 -5.21
C LEU A 85 -5.01 1.43 -3.81
N THR A 86 -4.38 1.96 -2.75
CA THR A 86 -4.84 1.75 -1.38
C THR A 86 -6.26 2.31 -1.19
N ARG A 87 -6.56 3.53 -1.67
CA ARG A 87 -7.94 4.06 -1.60
C ARG A 87 -8.95 3.17 -2.32
N LYS A 88 -8.59 2.62 -3.49
CA LYS A 88 -9.45 1.66 -4.21
C LYS A 88 -9.71 0.41 -3.37
N VAL A 89 -8.66 -0.21 -2.85
CA VAL A 89 -8.78 -1.40 -1.99
C VAL A 89 -9.68 -1.11 -0.79
N LEU A 90 -9.46 0.01 -0.09
CA LEU A 90 -10.25 0.36 1.09
C LEU A 90 -11.72 0.65 0.76
N THR A 91 -12.00 1.19 -0.44
CA THR A 91 -13.38 1.36 -0.91
C THR A 91 -14.05 -0.01 -1.11
N GLU A 92 -13.36 -0.95 -1.75
CA GLU A 92 -13.87 -2.32 -1.95
C GLU A 92 -14.12 -3.05 -0.61
N VAL A 93 -13.22 -2.89 0.36
CA VAL A 93 -13.38 -3.49 1.71
C VAL A 93 -14.61 -2.91 2.41
N LYS A 94 -14.83 -1.59 2.36
CA LYS A 94 -16.02 -0.95 2.96
C LYS A 94 -17.32 -1.46 2.36
N GLU A 95 -17.34 -1.68 1.05
CA GLU A 95 -18.51 -2.22 0.36
C GLU A 95 -18.77 -3.69 0.66
N ALA A 96 -17.74 -4.46 1.03
CA ALA A 96 -17.90 -5.83 1.51
C ALA A 96 -18.62 -5.90 2.87
N SER A 97 -18.61 -4.82 3.64
CA SER A 97 -19.19 -4.65 4.99
C SER A 97 -18.46 -5.44 6.08
N PHE A 98 -18.03 -6.67 5.78
CA PHE A 98 -17.27 -7.52 6.70
C PHE A 98 -15.89 -7.84 6.13
N TYR A 99 -14.90 -7.88 7.00
CA TYR A 99 -13.52 -8.17 6.64
C TYR A 99 -12.76 -8.80 7.79
N SER A 100 -11.63 -9.43 7.45
CA SER A 100 -10.70 -10.04 8.39
C SER A 100 -9.34 -9.40 8.22
N THR A 101 -8.77 -8.91 9.32
CA THR A 101 -7.42 -8.36 9.32
C THR A 101 -6.43 -9.48 9.55
N MET A 102 -5.49 -9.63 8.62
CA MET A 102 -4.40 -10.60 8.74
C MET A 102 -3.07 -9.87 8.85
N PHE A 103 -2.14 -10.45 9.58
CA PHE A 103 -0.78 -9.92 9.68
C PHE A 103 0.24 -11.04 9.83
N ASP A 104 1.47 -10.74 9.44
CA ASP A 104 2.61 -11.62 9.62
C ASP A 104 3.82 -10.79 10.08
N ALA A 105 4.84 -11.43 10.65
CA ALA A 105 6.06 -10.79 11.07
C ALA A 105 7.23 -11.26 10.20
N SER A 106 7.60 -10.45 9.20
CA SER A 106 8.80 -10.71 8.40
C SER A 106 10.03 -10.17 9.13
N ASN A 107 11.01 -11.04 9.38
CA ASN A 107 12.27 -10.66 10.02
C ASN A 107 13.37 -10.55 8.96
N LYS A 108 13.97 -9.37 8.81
CA LYS A 108 15.21 -9.21 8.07
C LYS A 108 16.21 -8.45 8.94
N GLU A 109 17.15 -9.19 9.53
CA GLU A 109 18.13 -8.66 10.48
C GLU A 109 17.43 -7.94 11.66
N ASN A 110 17.80 -6.70 11.94
CA ASN A 110 17.17 -5.86 12.97
C ASN A 110 15.89 -5.16 12.50
N THR A 111 15.55 -5.24 11.21
CA THR A 111 14.34 -4.63 10.66
C THR A 111 13.23 -5.67 10.62
N LYS A 112 12.06 -5.30 11.13
CA LYS A 112 10.92 -6.21 11.13
C LYS A 112 9.74 -5.52 10.50
N PHE A 113 9.24 -6.16 9.46
CA PHE A 113 8.10 -5.67 8.71
C PHE A 113 6.87 -6.48 9.05
N PHE A 114 5.80 -5.78 9.38
CA PHE A 114 4.48 -6.34 9.59
C PHE A 114 3.57 -5.91 8.45
N PRO A 115 3.49 -6.70 7.37
CA PRO A 115 2.46 -6.49 6.36
C PRO A 115 1.08 -6.69 7.00
N VAL A 116 0.20 -5.72 6.80
CA VAL A 116 -1.20 -5.78 7.23
C VAL A 116 -2.06 -6.01 6.00
N PHE A 117 -2.86 -7.06 6.05
CA PHE A 117 -3.74 -7.46 4.98
C PHE A 117 -5.20 -7.39 5.42
N GLU A 118 -6.07 -7.03 4.49
CA GLU A 118 -7.50 -7.21 4.65
C GLU A 118 -7.97 -8.32 3.70
N GLN A 119 -8.65 -9.31 4.29
CA GLN A 119 -9.36 -10.35 3.58
C GLN A 119 -10.85 -10.03 3.60
N TYR A 120 -11.49 -10.04 2.43
CA TYR A 120 -12.91 -9.72 2.30
C TYR A 120 -13.52 -10.40 1.07
N PHE A 121 -14.84 -10.47 1.02
CA PHE A 121 -15.56 -10.94 -0.16
C PHE A 121 -15.80 -9.78 -1.12
N SER A 122 -15.08 -9.75 -2.24
CA SER A 122 -15.25 -8.69 -3.22
C SER A 122 -16.56 -8.89 -3.98
N LYS A 123 -17.38 -7.83 -4.00
CA LYS A 123 -18.61 -7.74 -4.79
C LYS A 123 -18.35 -7.24 -6.21
N PHE A 124 -17.11 -6.83 -6.51
CA PHE A 124 -16.69 -6.31 -7.81
C PHE A 124 -16.13 -7.40 -8.71
N GLY A 125 -16.59 -7.44 -9.97
CA GLY A 125 -16.17 -8.45 -10.95
C GLY A 125 -16.63 -9.86 -10.56
N VAL A 126 -15.71 -10.82 -10.53
CA VAL A 126 -16.02 -12.20 -10.10
C VAL A 126 -16.08 -12.23 -8.58
N LYS A 127 -17.29 -12.47 -8.04
CA LYS A 127 -17.56 -12.61 -6.61
C LYS A 127 -16.65 -13.66 -5.98
N LYS A 128 -15.66 -13.23 -5.19
CA LYS A 128 -14.65 -14.12 -4.60
C LYS A 128 -14.03 -13.52 -3.34
N VAL A 129 -13.39 -14.38 -2.55
CA VAL A 129 -12.51 -13.94 -1.46
C VAL A 129 -11.26 -13.31 -2.05
N VAL A 130 -10.89 -12.15 -1.51
CA VAL A 130 -9.74 -11.36 -1.95
C VAL A 130 -8.92 -10.97 -0.73
N ILE A 131 -7.59 -11.05 -0.85
CA ILE A 131 -6.64 -10.58 0.15
C ILE A 131 -5.85 -9.42 -0.46
N ARG A 132 -5.71 -8.31 0.27
CA ARG A 132 -4.97 -7.12 -0.16
C ARG A 132 -4.15 -6.55 0.99
N ILE A 133 -2.92 -6.14 0.70
CA ILE A 133 -2.09 -5.37 1.63
C ILE A 133 -2.68 -3.96 1.74
N ILE A 134 -2.84 -3.46 2.96
CA ILE A 134 -3.26 -2.07 3.23
C ILE A 134 -2.16 -1.25 3.88
N ASP A 135 -1.22 -1.88 4.60
CA ASP A 135 -0.10 -1.22 5.25
C ASP A 135 1.10 -2.16 5.38
N LEU A 136 2.29 -1.58 5.57
CA LEU A 136 3.53 -2.29 5.85
C LEU A 136 4.25 -1.56 6.99
N ILE A 137 4.08 -2.09 8.20
CA ILE A 137 4.56 -1.44 9.41
C ILE A 137 6.00 -1.88 9.68
N ASP A 138 6.89 -0.92 9.87
CA ASP A 138 8.27 -1.18 10.33
C ASP A 138 8.36 -0.92 11.84
N ASN A 139 8.49 -1.98 12.63
CA ASN A 139 8.59 -1.88 14.09
C ASN A 139 9.39 -3.05 14.68
N ALA A 140 10.35 -2.77 15.55
CA ALA A 140 11.17 -3.82 16.16
C ALA A 140 10.49 -4.55 17.33
N ASP A 141 9.57 -3.88 18.05
CA ASP A 141 8.89 -4.43 19.23
C ASP A 141 7.78 -5.42 18.82
N LYS A 142 7.87 -6.62 19.40
CA LYS A 142 6.98 -7.76 19.15
C LYS A 142 6.07 -8.07 20.33
N SER A 143 5.95 -7.17 21.31
CA SER A 143 4.97 -7.36 22.37
C SER A 143 3.56 -7.42 21.77
N ALA A 144 2.69 -8.25 22.35
CA ALA A 144 1.30 -8.37 21.93
C ALA A 144 0.61 -7.00 21.91
N THR A 145 0.90 -6.16 22.90
CA THR A 145 0.38 -4.80 23.03
C THR A 145 0.82 -3.90 21.87
N ASN A 146 2.12 -3.86 21.55
CA ASN A 146 2.61 -3.01 20.46
C ASN A 146 2.08 -3.49 19.10
N ILE A 147 2.01 -4.81 18.86
CA ILE A 147 1.42 -5.34 17.63
C ILE A 147 -0.05 -4.93 17.53
N PHE A 148 -0.83 -5.14 18.59
CA PHE A 148 -2.23 -4.72 18.66
C PHE A 148 -2.41 -3.21 18.38
N GLU A 149 -1.63 -2.34 19.04
CA GLU A 149 -1.71 -0.89 18.86
C GLU A 149 -1.38 -0.46 17.42
N ASN A 150 -0.37 -1.09 16.81
CA ASN A 150 0.01 -0.84 15.42
C ASN A 150 -1.10 -1.27 14.46
N LEU A 151 -1.70 -2.45 14.66
CA LEU A 151 -2.82 -2.93 13.86
C LEU A 151 -4.06 -2.04 14.00
N MET A 152 -4.44 -1.69 15.24
CA MET A 152 -5.52 -0.76 15.51
C MET A 152 -5.28 0.61 14.86
N THR A 153 -4.03 1.08 14.86
CA THR A 153 -3.64 2.32 14.18
C THR A 153 -3.79 2.20 12.67
N ALA A 154 -3.37 1.08 12.06
CA ALA A 154 -3.53 0.84 10.63
C ALA A 154 -5.02 0.78 10.22
N ILE A 155 -5.85 0.06 10.99
CA ILE A 155 -7.31 -0.02 10.78
C ILE A 155 -7.96 1.35 10.92
N LYS A 156 -7.59 2.15 11.93
CA LYS A 156 -8.12 3.51 12.09
C LYS A 156 -7.70 4.43 10.94
N LYS A 157 -6.43 4.36 10.50
CA LYS A 157 -5.92 5.15 9.37
C LYS A 157 -6.58 4.79 8.04
N SER A 158 -7.01 3.53 7.86
CA SER A 158 -7.72 3.10 6.67
C SER A 158 -9.18 3.56 6.65
N GLY A 159 -9.70 4.03 7.80
CA GLY A 159 -11.08 4.47 7.95
C GLY A 159 -12.08 3.33 7.75
N LEU A 160 -11.66 2.09 8.03
CA LEU A 160 -12.54 0.93 8.07
C LEU A 160 -13.29 0.90 9.42
N PRO A 161 -14.59 0.61 9.43
CA PRO A 161 -15.37 0.49 10.66
C PRO A 161 -14.96 -0.76 11.43
N LEU A 162 -14.68 -0.63 12.73
CA LEU A 162 -14.28 -1.76 13.57
C LEU A 162 -15.41 -2.79 13.72
N GLU A 163 -16.66 -2.34 13.58
CA GLU A 163 -17.85 -3.19 13.57
C GLU A 163 -17.87 -4.19 12.40
N GLY A 164 -17.13 -3.90 11.33
CA GLY A 164 -16.96 -4.80 10.19
C GLY A 164 -15.85 -5.84 10.36
N LEU A 165 -15.00 -5.71 11.39
CA LEU A 165 -13.89 -6.63 11.63
C LEU A 165 -14.39 -7.92 12.28
N THR A 166 -14.41 -9.00 11.52
CA THR A 166 -14.96 -10.30 11.96
C THR A 166 -13.91 -11.27 12.46
N SER A 167 -12.65 -11.18 12.04
CA SER A 167 -11.59 -12.06 12.55
C SER A 167 -10.20 -11.47 12.42
N ILE A 168 -9.27 -12.01 13.21
CA ILE A 168 -7.84 -11.76 13.11
C ILE A 168 -7.14 -13.02 12.61
N GLY A 169 -6.41 -12.93 11.50
CA GLY A 169 -5.64 -14.03 10.93
C GLY A 169 -4.14 -13.88 11.18
N THR A 170 -3.52 -14.86 11.84
CA THR A 170 -2.10 -14.81 12.25
C THR A 170 -1.55 -16.20 12.55
N ASP A 171 -0.25 -16.32 12.80
CA ASP A 171 0.37 -17.57 13.24
C ASP A 171 0.04 -17.88 14.72
N ASN A 172 0.24 -19.13 15.14
CA ASN A 172 -0.15 -19.58 16.48
C ASN A 172 0.93 -19.32 17.55
N THR A 173 1.77 -18.30 17.38
CA THR A 173 2.75 -17.94 18.41
C THR A 173 2.05 -17.40 19.66
N ASN A 174 2.66 -17.58 20.84
CA ASN A 174 2.06 -17.14 22.11
C ASN A 174 1.70 -15.64 22.10
N VAL A 175 2.56 -14.81 21.51
CA VAL A 175 2.31 -13.36 21.36
C VAL A 175 1.00 -13.09 20.60
N ASN A 176 0.67 -13.92 19.61
CA ASN A 176 -0.47 -13.71 18.73
C ASN A 176 -1.75 -14.38 19.25
N MET A 177 -1.64 -15.60 19.82
CA MET A 177 -2.80 -16.49 20.05
C MET A 177 -2.93 -17.09 21.47
N ASP A 178 -2.09 -16.71 22.43
CA ASP A 178 -2.23 -17.16 23.82
C ASP A 178 -3.59 -16.77 24.43
N ASN A 179 -4.04 -17.53 25.43
CA ASN A 179 -5.34 -17.35 26.07
C ASN A 179 -5.37 -16.26 27.15
N THR A 180 -4.21 -15.74 27.58
CA THR A 180 -4.14 -14.71 28.63
C THR A 180 -3.87 -13.32 28.05
N HIS A 181 -2.68 -13.09 27.50
CA HIS A 181 -2.26 -11.81 26.94
C HIS A 181 -1.63 -12.00 25.56
N SER A 182 -2.46 -11.85 24.53
CA SER A 182 -2.06 -11.99 23.13
C SER A 182 -2.74 -10.93 22.27
N VAL A 183 -2.27 -10.78 21.03
CA VAL A 183 -2.91 -9.90 20.05
C VAL A 183 -4.40 -10.25 19.92
N TYR A 184 -4.73 -11.55 19.87
CA TYR A 184 -6.10 -12.01 19.80
C TYR A 184 -6.92 -11.61 21.03
N THR A 185 -6.44 -11.84 22.26
CA THR A 185 -7.22 -11.48 23.46
C THR A 185 -7.39 -9.97 23.60
N LEU A 186 -6.41 -9.17 23.16
CA LEU A 186 -6.52 -7.71 23.11
C LEU A 186 -7.60 -7.23 22.13
N PHE A 187 -7.70 -7.84 20.95
CA PHE A 187 -8.79 -7.52 20.01
C PHE A 187 -10.15 -8.01 20.51
N LEU A 188 -10.23 -9.18 21.13
CA LEU A 188 -11.47 -9.73 21.68
C LEU A 188 -12.07 -8.82 22.75
N ASN A 189 -11.24 -8.15 23.54
CA ASN A 189 -11.68 -7.15 24.52
C ASN A 189 -12.27 -5.86 23.88
N GLN A 190 -12.10 -5.66 22.57
CA GLN A 190 -12.66 -4.53 21.83
C GLN A 190 -13.82 -4.94 20.91
N ILE A 191 -13.93 -6.22 20.56
CA ILE A 191 -14.85 -6.74 19.54
C ILE A 191 -15.52 -8.00 20.08
N GLU A 192 -16.77 -7.86 20.54
CA GLU A 192 -17.49 -8.93 21.26
C GLU A 192 -17.65 -10.23 20.46
N ASN A 193 -17.78 -10.15 19.13
CA ASN A 193 -18.05 -11.30 18.25
C ASN A 193 -16.87 -11.64 17.34
N LEU A 194 -15.65 -11.43 17.80
CA LEU A 194 -14.44 -11.71 17.03
C LEU A 194 -14.24 -13.23 16.86
N PHE A 195 -14.14 -13.70 15.62
CA PHE A 195 -13.77 -15.08 15.32
C PHE A 195 -12.25 -15.27 15.38
N LYS A 196 -11.83 -16.42 15.89
CA LYS A 196 -10.44 -16.90 15.81
C LYS A 196 -10.21 -17.45 14.39
N GLY A 197 -9.39 -16.74 13.62
CA GLY A 197 -8.98 -17.13 12.26
C GLY A 197 -7.87 -18.16 12.24
#